data_AF-A0A9W6WE17-F1
#
_entry.id   AF-A0A9W6WE17-F1
#
_cell.length_a   1.000
_cell.length_b   1.000
_cell.length_c   1.000
_cell.angle_alpha   90.00
_cell.angle_beta   90.00
_cell.angle_gamma   90.00
#
_symmetry.space_group_name_H-M   'P 1'
#
loop_
_entity.id
_entity.type
_entity.pdbx_description
1 polymer ?
#
loop_
_entity_poly.entity_id
_entity_poly.type
_entity_poly.pdbx_seq_one_letter_code
_entity_poly.pdbx_strand_id
1 'polypeptide(L)'
;MFTRQLLRASTRVNTRFTFRQGGVRNASSYVEKATGLFNSAIYWGKVTVEVAKQVYTKEGLAPPSTQEVQTVYQTLYKQALEFVAAPKQKIESLINCAKSINKDQGIRYGSYFIQLVGLYTLGEMIGRRQIVGYPSFGPKPAHH
;
A
#
# COMPACT_ATOMS: atom_id res chain seq x y z
N MET A 1 -8.00 95.74 -15.15
CA MET A 1 -6.95 94.71 -14.95
C MET A 1 -7.64 93.37 -14.80
N PHE A 2 -7.40 92.46 -15.76
CA PHE A 2 -8.11 91.19 -15.93
C PHE A 2 -7.47 90.08 -15.09
N THR A 3 -8.27 89.34 -14.32
CA THR A 3 -7.80 88.16 -13.58
C THR A 3 -8.47 86.91 -14.16
N ARG A 4 -7.69 86.11 -14.89
CA ARG A 4 -8.13 84.86 -15.52
C ARG A 4 -8.23 83.75 -14.46
N GLN A 5 -9.44 83.27 -14.17
CA GLN A 5 -9.65 82.00 -13.46
C GLN A 5 -9.36 80.83 -14.41
N LEU A 6 -8.34 80.03 -14.10
CA LEU A 6 -8.03 78.79 -14.82
C LEU A 6 -8.73 77.61 -14.13
N LEU A 7 -9.92 77.24 -14.62
CA LEU A 7 -10.55 75.95 -14.32
C LEU A 7 -9.82 74.85 -15.10
N ARG A 8 -8.91 74.13 -14.44
CA ARG A 8 -8.32 72.90 -14.97
C ARG A 8 -9.25 71.73 -14.67
N ALA A 9 -10.14 71.39 -15.61
CA ALA A 9 -10.86 70.12 -15.58
C ALA A 9 -9.88 68.99 -15.95
N SER A 10 -9.41 68.24 -14.95
CA SER A 10 -8.71 66.96 -15.17
C SER A 10 -9.75 65.85 -15.30
N THR A 11 -10.13 65.53 -16.53
CA THR A 11 -10.92 64.33 -16.81
C THR A 11 -10.00 63.12 -16.62
N ARG A 12 -10.03 62.47 -15.44
CA ARG A 12 -9.38 61.17 -15.25
C ARG A 12 -10.14 60.11 -16.05
N VAL A 13 -9.63 59.76 -17.22
CA VAL A 13 -10.08 58.58 -17.97
C VAL A 13 -9.64 57.34 -17.20
N ASN A 14 -10.58 56.71 -16.49
CA ASN A 14 -10.34 55.45 -15.80
C ASN A 14 -10.52 54.30 -16.81
N THR A 15 -9.47 53.99 -17.57
CA THR A 15 -9.41 52.80 -18.42
C THR A 15 -9.27 51.56 -17.54
N ARG A 16 -10.39 51.11 -16.96
CA ARG A 16 -10.49 49.76 -16.41
C ARG A 16 -10.41 48.78 -17.59
N PHE A 17 -9.22 48.27 -17.86
CA PHE A 17 -9.02 47.06 -18.64
C PHE A 17 -9.71 45.91 -17.88
N THR A 18 -10.98 45.65 -18.20
CA THR A 18 -11.67 44.46 -17.74
C THR A 18 -11.19 43.30 -18.61
N PHE A 19 -10.21 42.55 -18.10
CA PHE A 19 -9.89 41.24 -18.64
C PHE A 19 -11.13 40.36 -18.45
N ARG A 20 -11.90 40.17 -19.51
CA ARG A 20 -13.14 39.39 -19.52
C ARG A 20 -12.76 37.92 -19.30
N GLN A 21 -12.88 37.49 -18.05
CA GLN A 21 -12.64 36.15 -17.51
C GLN A 21 -13.68 35.11 -18.04
N GLY A 22 -13.94 35.06 -19.35
CA GLY A 22 -14.91 34.14 -19.94
C GLY A 22 -14.44 32.69 -19.93
N GLY A 23 -13.14 32.44 -20.11
CA GLY A 23 -12.56 31.09 -20.15
C GLY A 23 -12.13 30.51 -18.81
N VAL A 24 -11.94 31.34 -17.78
CA VAL A 24 -11.43 30.91 -16.46
C VAL A 24 -12.54 30.36 -15.57
N ARG A 25 -13.80 30.80 -15.75
CA ARG A 25 -14.93 30.35 -14.93
C ARG A 25 -15.21 28.84 -15.03
N ASN A 26 -15.09 28.29 -16.23
CA ASN A 26 -15.28 26.84 -16.44
C ASN A 26 -14.08 26.07 -15.87
N ALA A 27 -12.84 26.51 -16.13
CA ALA A 27 -11.63 25.90 -15.58
C ALA A 27 -11.60 25.92 -14.04
N SER A 28 -12.00 27.03 -13.40
CA SER A 28 -12.13 27.14 -11.95
C SER A 28 -13.14 26.13 -11.38
N SER A 29 -14.27 25.91 -12.05
CA SER A 29 -15.27 24.94 -11.58
C SER A 29 -14.81 23.47 -11.66
N TYR A 30 -13.99 23.11 -12.65
CA TYR A 30 -13.40 21.77 -12.74
C TYR A 30 -12.28 21.58 -11.71
N VAL A 31 -11.49 22.63 -11.46
CA VAL A 31 -10.46 22.62 -10.41
C VAL A 31 -11.11 22.49 -9.03
N GLU A 32 -12.22 23.19 -8.76
CA GLU A 32 -12.97 23.06 -7.50
C GLU A 32 -13.58 21.66 -7.29
N LYS A 33 -14.09 21.04 -8.36
CA LYS A 33 -14.57 19.66 -8.31
C LYS A 33 -13.42 18.68 -8.08
N ALA A 34 -12.28 18.89 -8.75
CA ALA A 34 -11.10 18.07 -8.57
C ALA A 34 -10.55 18.20 -7.13
N THR A 35 -10.44 19.41 -6.59
CA THR A 35 -9.99 19.63 -5.20
C THR A 35 -10.96 19.03 -4.20
N GLY A 36 -12.27 19.07 -4.45
CA GLY A 36 -13.26 18.35 -3.65
C GLY A 36 -13.00 16.84 -3.61
N LEU A 37 -12.78 16.21 -4.78
CA LEU A 37 -12.46 14.77 -4.87
C LEU A 37 -11.12 14.44 -4.20
N PHE A 38 -10.09 15.26 -4.38
CA PHE A 38 -8.80 15.06 -3.71
C PHE A 38 -8.92 15.16 -2.20
N ASN A 39 -9.67 16.13 -1.69
CA ASN A 39 -9.90 16.28 -0.24
C ASN A 39 -10.63 15.07 0.34
N SER A 40 -11.66 14.56 -0.36
CA SER A 40 -12.34 13.33 0.04
C SER A 40 -11.41 12.12 -0.03
N ALA A 41 -10.61 11.98 -1.08
CA ALA A 41 -9.66 10.87 -1.22
C ALA A 41 -8.59 10.90 -0.12
N ILE A 42 -8.07 12.07 0.23
CA ILE A 42 -7.10 12.23 1.34
C ILE A 42 -7.76 11.87 2.67
N TYR A 43 -8.99 12.31 2.91
CA TYR A 43 -9.71 11.98 4.14
C TYR A 43 -9.90 10.47 4.29
N TRP A 44 -10.44 9.82 3.26
CA TRP A 44 -10.63 8.37 3.26
C TRP A 44 -9.31 7.62 3.34
N GLY A 45 -8.27 8.10 2.65
CA GLY A 45 -6.92 7.55 2.76
C GLY A 45 -6.39 7.58 4.19
N LYS A 46 -6.55 8.70 4.92
CA LYS A 46 -6.16 8.81 6.33
C LYS A 46 -6.92 7.83 7.22
N VAL A 47 -8.25 7.75 7.06
CA VAL A 47 -9.08 6.82 7.83
C VAL A 47 -8.66 5.37 7.57
N THR A 48 -8.44 5.00 6.30
CA THR A 48 -7.96 3.67 5.93
C THR A 48 -6.60 3.37 6.56
N VAL A 49 -5.68 4.33 6.61
CA VAL A 49 -4.37 4.15 7.25
C VAL A 49 -4.51 3.92 8.76
N GLU A 50 -5.36 4.68 9.45
CA GLU A 50 -5.59 4.48 10.89
C GLU A 50 -6.23 3.13 11.20
N VAL A 51 -7.20 2.70 10.38
CA VAL A 51 -7.79 1.36 10.50
C VAL A 51 -6.74 0.28 10.22
N ALA A 52 -5.92 0.44 9.17
CA ALA A 52 -4.84 -0.50 8.87
C ALA A 52 -3.83 -0.61 10.01
N LYS A 53 -3.50 0.51 10.68
CA LYS A 53 -2.60 0.52 11.84
C LYS A 53 -3.18 -0.25 13.03
N GLN A 54 -4.47 -0.12 13.28
CA GLN A 54 -5.14 -0.88 14.33
C GLN A 54 -5.06 -2.38 14.02
N VAL A 55 -5.38 -2.79 12.80
CA VAL A 55 -5.29 -4.19 12.35
C VAL A 55 -3.85 -4.71 12.46
N TYR A 56 -2.86 -3.96 11.98
CA TYR A 56 -1.44 -4.35 12.06
C TYR A 56 -0.99 -4.68 13.49
N THR A 57 -1.45 -3.87 14.45
CA THR A 57 -1.09 -4.03 15.86
C THR A 57 -1.89 -5.17 16.52
N LYS A 58 -3.17 -5.31 16.17
CA LYS A 58 -4.08 -6.31 16.76
C LYS A 58 -3.81 -7.72 16.24
N GLU A 59 -3.51 -7.86 14.96
CA GLU A 59 -3.20 -9.14 14.32
C GLU A 59 -1.73 -9.54 14.47
N GLY A 60 -0.91 -8.73 15.15
CA GLY A 60 0.50 -9.05 15.38
C GLY A 60 1.30 -9.18 14.08
N LEU A 61 1.00 -8.34 13.08
CA LEU A 61 1.74 -8.31 11.80
C LEU A 61 3.16 -7.75 11.94
N ALA A 62 3.52 -7.28 13.13
CA ALA A 62 4.88 -6.91 13.46
C ALA A 62 5.80 -8.14 13.41
N PRO A 63 7.06 -7.97 12.95
CA PRO A 63 8.03 -9.04 13.03
C PRO A 63 8.18 -9.49 14.49
N PRO A 64 8.19 -10.82 14.74
CA PRO A 64 8.28 -11.36 16.09
C PRO A 64 9.59 -10.98 16.77
N SER A 65 9.60 -11.04 18.10
CA SER A 65 10.82 -10.80 18.87
C SER A 65 11.90 -11.85 18.54
N THR A 66 13.18 -11.49 18.69
CA THR A 66 14.29 -12.43 18.43
C THR A 66 14.24 -13.65 19.36
N GLN A 67 13.69 -13.48 20.57
CA GLN A 67 13.48 -14.55 21.54
C GLN A 67 12.40 -15.54 21.10
N GLU A 68 11.30 -15.06 20.52
CA GLU A 68 10.26 -15.93 19.95
C GLU A 68 10.82 -16.78 18.80
N VAL A 69 11.59 -16.15 17.91
CA VAL A 69 12.25 -16.88 16.80
C VAL A 69 13.20 -17.95 17.34
N GLN A 70 14.01 -17.63 18.36
CA GLN A 70 14.89 -18.61 19.00
C GLN A 70 14.11 -19.77 19.62
N THR A 71 12.97 -19.48 20.25
CA THR A 71 12.12 -20.48 20.89
C THR A 71 11.51 -21.44 19.87
N VAL A 72 10.98 -20.92 18.77
CA VAL A 72 10.46 -21.73 17.65
C VAL A 72 11.57 -22.57 17.06
N TYR A 73 12.74 -21.99 16.79
CA TYR A 73 13.88 -22.72 16.24
C TYR A 73 14.34 -23.87 17.14
N GLN A 74 14.48 -23.63 18.45
CA GLN A 74 14.84 -24.67 19.42
C GLN A 74 13.79 -25.79 19.48
N THR A 75 12.51 -25.44 19.41
CA THR A 75 11.41 -26.41 19.44
C THR A 75 11.44 -27.29 18.19
N LEU A 76 11.58 -26.69 17.01
CA LEU A 76 11.70 -27.41 15.75
C LEU A 76 12.95 -28.29 15.72
N TYR A 77 14.07 -27.78 16.22
CA TYR A 77 15.32 -28.54 16.29
C TYR A 77 15.19 -29.78 17.19
N LYS A 78 14.60 -29.63 18.39
CA LYS A 78 14.32 -30.76 19.28
C LYS A 78 13.37 -31.77 18.62
N GLN A 79 12.32 -31.30 17.98
CA GLN A 79 11.37 -32.16 17.28
C GLN A 79 12.02 -32.93 16.12
N ALA A 80 12.94 -32.30 15.39
CA ALA A 80 13.72 -32.96 14.35
C ALA A 80 14.65 -34.04 14.91
N LEU A 81 15.34 -33.77 16.02
CA LEU A 81 16.16 -34.77 16.71
C LEU A 81 15.34 -35.96 17.22
N GLU A 82 14.17 -35.70 17.81
CA GLU A 82 13.25 -36.76 18.23
C GLU A 82 12.74 -37.60 17.06
N PHE A 83 12.51 -36.98 15.90
CA PHE A 83 12.10 -37.69 14.70
C PHE A 83 13.19 -38.63 14.17
N VAL A 84 14.46 -38.19 14.24
CA VAL A 84 15.62 -39.02 13.87
C VAL A 84 15.85 -40.15 14.87
N ALA A 85 15.67 -39.89 16.17
CA ALA A 85 15.86 -40.88 17.22
C ALA A 85 14.78 -41.98 17.22
N ALA A 86 13.53 -41.65 16.90
CA ALA A 86 12.41 -42.60 16.91
C ALA A 86 11.47 -42.42 15.70
N PRO A 87 11.92 -42.76 14.48
CA PRO A 87 11.16 -42.48 13.26
C PRO A 87 9.84 -43.24 13.19
N LYS A 88 9.82 -44.51 13.62
CA LYS A 88 8.62 -45.38 13.52
C LYS A 88 7.44 -44.84 14.36
N GLN A 89 7.69 -44.48 15.62
CA GLN A 89 6.65 -43.99 16.53
C GLN A 89 6.11 -42.62 16.09
N LYS A 90 6.96 -41.74 15.58
CA LYS A 90 6.54 -40.42 15.10
C LYS A 90 5.77 -40.51 13.77
N ILE A 91 6.16 -41.42 12.87
CA ILE A 91 5.42 -41.66 11.62
C ILE A 91 4.02 -42.20 11.91
N GLU A 92 3.87 -43.16 12.83
CA GLU A 92 2.56 -43.68 13.23
C GLU A 92 1.68 -42.58 13.85
N SER A 93 2.26 -41.74 14.71
CA SER A 93 1.58 -40.58 15.30
C SER A 93 1.13 -39.57 14.23
N LEU A 94 1.96 -39.30 13.22
CA LEU A 94 1.62 -38.41 12.11
C LEU A 94 0.52 -38.99 11.22
N ILE A 95 0.54 -40.30 10.94
CA ILE A 95 -0.51 -40.96 10.16
C ILE A 95 -1.84 -40.92 10.91
N ASN A 96 -1.82 -41.15 12.22
CA ASN A 96 -3.01 -41.07 13.07
C ASN A 96 -3.53 -39.62 13.15
N CYS A 97 -2.63 -38.65 13.28
CA CYS A 97 -2.96 -37.23 13.22
C CYS A 97 -3.61 -36.85 11.88
N ALA A 98 -3.01 -37.28 10.76
CA ALA A 98 -3.53 -37.02 9.41
C ALA A 98 -4.90 -37.68 9.18
N LYS A 99 -5.14 -38.87 9.72
CA LYS A 99 -6.47 -39.53 9.67
C LYS A 99 -7.51 -38.82 10.54
N SER A 100 -7.08 -38.14 11.60
CA SER A 100 -7.95 -37.40 12.51
C SER A 100 -8.21 -35.94 12.09
N ILE A 101 -7.63 -35.48 10.98
CA ILE A 101 -7.79 -34.11 10.51
C ILE A 101 -9.25 -33.85 10.13
N ASN A 102 -9.85 -32.85 10.78
CA ASN A 102 -11.17 -32.36 10.43
C ASN A 102 -11.08 -31.37 9.24
N LYS A 103 -12.19 -31.21 8.50
CA LYS A 103 -12.29 -30.27 7.36
C LYS A 103 -11.90 -28.85 7.75
N ASP A 104 -12.31 -28.39 8.93
CA ASP A 104 -11.93 -27.08 9.48
C ASP A 104 -10.41 -26.91 9.66
N GLN A 105 -9.72 -27.96 10.11
CA GLN A 105 -8.26 -27.92 10.26
C GLN A 105 -7.57 -27.87 8.89
N GLY A 106 -8.09 -28.63 7.92
CA GLY A 106 -7.60 -28.58 6.54
C GLY A 106 -7.71 -27.18 5.93
N ILE A 107 -8.85 -26.51 6.11
CA ILE A 107 -9.05 -25.14 5.63
C ILE A 107 -8.09 -24.17 6.33
N ARG A 108 -7.93 -24.28 7.66
CA ARG A 108 -7.01 -23.44 8.43
C ARG A 108 -5.57 -23.59 7.95
N TYR A 109 -5.05 -24.83 7.88
CA TYR A 109 -3.69 -25.08 7.42
C TYR A 109 -3.49 -24.68 5.95
N GLY A 110 -4.49 -24.92 5.10
CA GLY A 110 -4.47 -24.45 3.71
C GLY A 110 -4.40 -22.92 3.62
N SER A 111 -5.14 -22.21 4.47
CA SER A 111 -5.10 -20.74 4.50
C SER A 111 -3.72 -20.21 4.93
N TYR A 112 -3.08 -20.82 5.93
CA TYR A 112 -1.72 -20.47 6.32
C TYR A 112 -0.70 -20.78 5.23
N PHE A 113 -0.84 -21.91 4.54
CA PHE A 113 0.03 -22.26 3.43
C PHE A 113 -0.06 -21.21 2.30
N ILE A 114 -1.27 -20.80 1.92
CA ILE A 114 -1.48 -19.76 0.91
C ILE A 114 -0.88 -18.43 1.37
N GLN A 115 -1.01 -18.08 2.65
CA GLN A 115 -0.40 -16.87 3.22
C GLN A 115 1.14 -16.93 3.15
N LEU A 116 1.76 -18.06 3.49
CA LEU A 116 3.21 -18.24 3.39
C LEU A 116 3.71 -18.13 1.96
N VAL A 117 3.01 -18.76 1.00
CA VAL A 117 3.32 -18.63 -0.43
C VAL A 117 3.17 -17.18 -0.89
N GLY A 118 2.10 -16.49 -0.46
CA GLY A 118 1.89 -15.08 -0.72
C GLY A 118 3.04 -14.21 -0.20
N LEU A 119 3.42 -14.38 1.06
CA LEU A 119 4.53 -13.63 1.68
C LEU A 119 5.88 -13.93 1.01
N TYR A 120 6.13 -15.17 0.59
CA TYR A 120 7.32 -15.52 -0.17
C TYR A 120 7.38 -14.78 -1.51
N THR A 121 6.29 -14.80 -2.28
CA THR A 121 6.22 -14.08 -3.56
C THR A 121 6.34 -12.57 -3.40
N LEU A 122 5.75 -12.01 -2.33
CA LEU A 122 5.88 -10.59 -1.99
C LEU A 122 7.34 -10.24 -1.65
N GLY A 123 8.04 -11.10 -0.92
CA GLY A 123 9.46 -10.96 -0.62
C GLY A 123 10.32 -10.95 -1.88
N GLU A 124 10.04 -11.85 -2.83
CA GLU A 124 10.70 -11.87 -4.16
C GLU A 124 10.43 -10.58 -4.95
N MET A 125 9.19 -10.07 -4.96
CA MET A 125 8.86 -8.80 -5.63
C MET A 125 9.63 -7.62 -5.02
N ILE A 126 9.71 -7.54 -3.69
CA ILE A 126 10.44 -6.49 -2.97
C ILE A 126 11.95 -6.63 -3.22
N GLY A 127 12.49 -7.85 -3.13
CA GLY A 127 13.91 -8.15 -3.36
C GLY A 127 14.35 -7.79 -4.78
N ARG A 128 13.50 -8.07 -5.78
CA ARG A 128 13.73 -7.71 -7.19
C ARG A 128 13.34 -6.28 -7.54
N ARG A 129 12.64 -5.56 -6.65
CA ARG A 129 12.08 -4.21 -6.86
C ARG A 129 11.26 -4.09 -8.14
N GLN A 130 10.59 -5.16 -8.53
CA GLN A 130 9.81 -5.24 -9.77
C GLN A 130 8.52 -6.03 -9.52
N ILE A 131 7.41 -5.46 -10.01
CA ILE A 131 6.08 -6.03 -9.86
C ILE A 131 5.78 -7.01 -11.02
N VAL A 132 6.33 -6.75 -12.21
CA VAL A 132 6.08 -7.55 -13.43
C VAL A 132 7.35 -7.75 -14.23
N GLY A 133 7.58 -8.99 -14.68
CA GLY A 133 8.68 -9.35 -15.59
C GLY A 133 10.06 -9.29 -14.95
N TYR A 134 11.08 -9.72 -15.69
CA TYR A 134 12.49 -9.46 -15.37
C TYR A 134 12.95 -8.19 -16.05
N PRO A 135 13.93 -7.45 -15.50
CA PRO A 135 14.51 -6.34 -16.23
C PRO A 135 15.18 -6.96 -17.48
N SER A 136 14.78 -6.49 -18.67
CA SER A 136 15.44 -6.90 -19.91
C SER A 136 16.87 -6.37 -19.91
N PHE A 137 17.83 -7.21 -19.49
CA PHE A 137 19.27 -6.94 -19.56
C PHE A 137 19.89 -7.47 -20.87
N GLY A 138 19.16 -7.40 -21.98
CA GLY A 138 19.61 -7.85 -23.30
C GLY A 138 19.27 -6.86 -24.41
N PRO A 139 19.95 -6.92 -25.57
CA PRO A 139 19.66 -6.06 -26.71
C PRO A 139 18.19 -6.18 -27.08
N LYS A 140 17.46 -5.05 -27.06
CA LYS A 140 16.06 -5.02 -27.52
C LYS A 140 16.04 -5.47 -28.98
N PRO A 141 15.18 -6.43 -29.36
CA PRO A 141 15.03 -6.79 -30.76
C PRO A 141 14.59 -5.54 -31.54
N ALA A 142 15.36 -5.18 -32.56
CA ALA A 142 15.00 -4.11 -33.48
C ALA A 142 13.78 -4.58 -34.26
N HIS A 143 12.63 -3.94 -34.02
CA HIS A 143 11.46 -4.14 -34.84
C HIS A 143 11.74 -3.49 -36.21
N HIS A 144 11.66 -4.30 -37.28
CA HIS A 144 11.63 -3.86 -38.67
C HIS A 144 10.27 -3.26 -39.01
#